data_AF-A0A9E2Y3Q3-F1
#
_entry.id   AF-A0A9E2Y3Q3-F1
#
_cell.length_a   1.000
_cell.length_b   1.000
_cell.length_c   1.000
_cell.angle_alpha   90.00
_cell.angle_beta   90.00
_cell.angle_gamma   90.00
#
_symmetry.space_group_name_H-M   'P 1'
#
loop_
_entity.id
_entity.type
_entity.pdbx_description
1 polymer ?
#
loop_
_entity_poly.entity_id
_entity_poly.type
_entity_poly.pdbx_seq_one_letter_code
_entity_poly.pdbx_strand_id
1 'polypeptide(L)'
;MPVEPELLELVERVATYHITHRATKEAQRRMESAIRSESVDETSRAEYFKAIRRYFEGFDQEARAHLRDLDRRLEHINQVHFNLTAERGVAVKRIEGTRGVLDTLAQLEATAR
;
A
#
# COMPACT_ATOMS: atom_id res chain seq x y z
N MET A 1 -39.53 14.71 3.14
CA MET A 1 -39.50 13.43 2.40
C MET A 1 -38.93 12.38 3.33
N PRO A 2 -39.40 11.12 3.30
CA PRO A 2 -38.75 10.08 4.08
C PRO A 2 -37.27 9.96 3.65
N VAL A 3 -36.37 9.78 4.62
CA VAL A 3 -34.95 9.57 4.34
C VAL A 3 -34.81 8.19 3.67
N GLU A 4 -34.16 8.18 2.51
CA GLU A 4 -33.85 6.94 1.78
C GLU A 4 -32.88 6.07 2.62
N PRO A 5 -33.16 4.76 2.80
CA PRO A 5 -32.29 3.86 3.56
C PRO A 5 -30.83 3.85 3.08
N GLU A 6 -30.62 3.97 1.77
CA GLU A 6 -29.29 3.98 1.14
C GLU A 6 -28.50 5.24 1.50
N LEU A 7 -29.19 6.38 1.65
CA LEU A 7 -28.56 7.62 2.08
C LEU A 7 -28.11 7.53 3.55
N LEU A 8 -28.95 6.92 4.40
CA LEU A 8 -28.62 6.69 5.80
C LEU A 8 -27.38 5.78 5.93
N GLU A 9 -27.37 4.65 5.22
CA GLU A 9 -26.24 3.72 5.21
C GLU A 9 -24.95 4.40 4.74
N LEU A 10 -25.01 5.22 3.68
CA LEU A 10 -23.85 5.96 3.21
C LEU A 10 -23.32 6.92 4.29
N VAL A 11 -24.19 7.70 4.92
CA VAL A 11 -23.80 8.66 5.97
C VAL A 11 -23.18 7.96 7.17
N GLU A 12 -23.76 6.85 7.62
CA GLU A 12 -23.21 6.03 8.71
C GLU A 12 -21.85 5.43 8.33
N ARG A 13 -21.72 4.91 7.11
CA ARG A 13 -20.45 4.36 6.62
C ARG A 13 -19.37 5.44 6.56
N VAL A 14 -19.68 6.63 6.06
CA VAL A 14 -18.74 7.77 6.02
C VAL A 14 -18.34 8.20 7.43
N ALA A 15 -19.24 8.11 8.43
CA ALA A 15 -18.94 8.45 9.82
C ALA A 15 -17.88 7.55 10.46
N THR A 16 -17.64 6.35 9.92
CA THR A 16 -16.56 5.44 10.40
C THR A 16 -15.16 5.92 10.02
N TYR A 17 -15.04 6.85 9.07
CA TYR A 17 -13.74 7.35 8.61
C TYR A 17 -13.25 8.54 9.43
N HIS A 18 -11.94 8.58 9.69
CA HIS A 18 -11.30 9.77 10.23
C HIS A 18 -11.10 10.83 9.13
N ILE A 19 -12.11 11.67 8.92
CA ILE A 19 -12.08 12.73 7.91
C ILE A 19 -11.30 13.95 8.42
N THR A 20 -10.18 14.24 7.77
CA THR A 20 -9.32 15.40 8.08
C THR A 20 -9.72 16.65 7.29
N HIS A 21 -10.31 16.49 6.10
CA HIS A 21 -10.68 17.60 5.24
C HIS A 21 -11.90 18.36 5.77
N ARG A 22 -11.71 19.64 6.11
CA ARG A 22 -12.72 20.47 6.79
C ARG A 22 -14.06 20.53 6.04
N ALA A 23 -14.04 20.79 4.74
CA ALA A 23 -15.28 20.91 3.95
C ALA A 23 -16.09 19.61 3.92
N THR A 24 -15.40 18.45 3.88
CA THR A 24 -16.04 17.13 3.89
C THR A 24 -16.64 16.83 5.27
N LYS A 25 -15.92 17.18 6.34
CA LYS A 25 -16.41 17.06 7.72
C LYS A 25 -17.63 17.94 7.97
N GLU A 26 -17.64 19.16 7.44
CA GLU A 26 -18.80 20.07 7.52
C GLU A 26 -19.97 19.53 6.70
N ALA A 27 -19.74 19.00 5.50
CA ALA A 27 -20.79 18.35 4.70
C ALA A 27 -21.41 17.14 5.42
N GLN A 28 -20.59 16.28 6.05
CA GLN A 28 -21.04 15.15 6.86
C GLN A 28 -21.93 15.60 8.02
N ARG A 29 -21.47 16.56 8.82
CA ARG A 29 -22.24 17.09 9.96
C ARG A 29 -23.56 17.72 9.54
N ARG A 30 -23.58 18.46 8.42
CA ARG A 30 -24.79 19.05 7.86
C ARG A 30 -25.80 17.96 7.48
N MET A 31 -25.35 16.90 6.81
CA MET A 31 -26.21 15.79 6.39
C MET A 31 -26.72 14.98 7.59
N GLU A 32 -25.88 14.65 8.57
CA GLU A 32 -26.29 14.00 9.83
C GLU A 32 -27.35 14.82 10.57
N SER A 33 -27.19 16.15 10.61
CA SER A 33 -28.18 17.04 11.21
C SER A 33 -29.49 17.02 10.43
N ALA A 34 -29.44 17.12 9.10
CA ALA A 34 -30.62 17.14 8.24
C ALA A 34 -31.42 15.84 8.29
N ILE A 35 -30.73 14.70 8.40
CA ILE A 35 -31.36 13.39 8.60
C ILE A 35 -32.11 13.35 9.94
N ARG A 36 -31.46 13.78 11.04
CA ARG A 36 -32.10 13.80 12.37
C ARG A 36 -33.31 14.72 12.46
N SER A 37 -33.33 15.83 11.72
CA SER A 37 -34.45 16.76 11.66
C SER A 37 -35.46 16.46 10.56
N GLU A 38 -35.31 15.33 9.84
CA GLU A 38 -36.15 14.94 8.70
C GLU A 38 -36.26 16.04 7.62
N SER A 39 -35.22 16.86 7.50
CA SER A 39 -35.18 18.08 6.66
C SER A 39 -34.19 17.96 5.51
N VAL A 40 -33.94 16.74 5.03
CA VAL A 40 -33.09 16.50 3.86
C VAL A 40 -33.81 17.02 2.62
N ASP A 41 -33.15 17.90 1.87
CA ASP A 41 -33.59 18.40 0.57
C ASP A 41 -32.63 17.95 -0.55
N GLU A 42 -33.07 18.12 -1.80
CA GLU A 42 -32.30 17.67 -2.96
C GLU A 42 -30.96 18.44 -3.11
N THR A 43 -30.93 19.70 -2.70
CA THR A 43 -29.74 20.55 -2.82
C THR A 43 -28.64 20.09 -1.85
N SER A 44 -28.98 19.91 -0.58
CA SER A 44 -28.10 19.39 0.46
C SER A 44 -27.60 17.98 0.15
N ARG A 45 -28.45 17.14 -0.46
CA ARG A 45 -28.08 15.81 -0.95
C ARG A 45 -27.04 15.87 -2.06
N ALA A 46 -27.29 16.68 -3.10
CA ALA A 46 -26.35 16.83 -4.21
C ALA A 46 -25.00 17.41 -3.75
N GLU A 47 -25.01 18.40 -2.86
CA GLU A 47 -23.79 18.96 -2.27
C GLU A 47 -23.02 17.92 -1.46
N TYR A 48 -23.71 17.13 -0.64
CA TYR A 48 -23.12 16.07 0.16
C TYR A 48 -22.46 15.01 -0.74
N PHE A 49 -23.17 14.50 -1.74
CA PHE A 49 -22.62 13.51 -2.68
C PHE A 49 -21.40 14.03 -3.42
N LYS A 50 -21.42 15.29 -3.86
CA LYS A 50 -20.27 15.92 -4.51
C LYS A 50 -19.06 15.99 -3.56
N ALA A 51 -19.28 16.39 -2.31
CA ALA A 51 -18.20 16.50 -1.31
C ALA A 51 -17.60 15.14 -0.96
N ILE A 52 -18.45 14.13 -0.71
CA ILE A 52 -18.02 12.76 -0.39
C ILE A 52 -17.29 12.13 -1.57
N ARG A 53 -17.86 12.20 -2.77
CA ARG A 53 -17.24 11.66 -3.99
C ARG A 53 -15.83 12.23 -4.19
N ARG A 54 -15.70 13.56 -4.17
CA ARG A 54 -14.41 14.23 -4.36
C ARG A 54 -13.38 13.79 -3.31
N TYR A 55 -13.79 13.64 -2.06
CA TYR A 55 -12.90 13.22 -0.98
C TYR A 55 -12.40 11.79 -1.17
N PHE A 56 -13.31 10.84 -1.39
CA PHE A 56 -12.95 9.42 -1.50
C PHE A 56 -12.27 9.08 -2.83
N GLU A 57 -12.59 9.75 -3.93
CA GLU A 57 -11.86 9.60 -5.20
C GLU A 57 -10.41 10.07 -5.08
N GLY A 58 -10.16 11.20 -4.40
CA GLY A 58 -8.80 11.66 -4.12
C GLY A 58 -8.03 10.66 -3.27
N PHE A 59 -8.66 10.16 -2.20
CA PHE A 59 -8.05 9.16 -1.33
C PHE A 59 -7.74 7.84 -2.06
N ASP A 60 -8.65 7.33 -2.90
CA ASP A 60 -8.42 6.12 -3.70
C ASP A 60 -7.26 6.32 -4.71
N GLN A 61 -7.20 7.48 -5.38
CA GLN A 61 -6.12 7.79 -6.31
C GLN A 61 -4.75 7.86 -5.61
N GLU A 62 -4.68 8.52 -4.45
CA GLU A 62 -3.47 8.61 -3.65
C GLU A 62 -3.01 7.24 -3.15
N ALA A 63 -3.94 6.44 -2.60
CA ALA A 63 -3.64 5.08 -2.14
C ALA A 63 -3.11 4.19 -3.27
N ARG A 64 -3.73 4.24 -4.46
CA ARG A 64 -3.27 3.50 -5.64
C ARG A 64 -1.92 3.99 -6.17
N ALA A 65 -1.67 5.29 -6.14
CA ALA A 65 -0.37 5.85 -6.52
C ALA A 65 0.72 5.37 -5.57
N HIS A 66 0.44 5.41 -4.26
CA HIS A 66 1.35 4.93 -3.24
C HIS A 66 1.64 3.42 -3.37
N LEU A 67 0.60 2.61 -3.57
CA LEU A 67 0.77 1.16 -3.78
C LEU A 67 1.66 0.87 -5.00
N ARG A 68 1.44 1.54 -6.13
CA ARG A 68 2.27 1.38 -7.33
C ARG A 68 3.73 1.79 -7.11
N ASP A 69 3.98 2.83 -6.33
CA ASP A 69 5.35 3.21 -5.95
C ASP A 69 6.01 2.15 -5.07
N LEU A 70 5.28 1.65 -4.07
CA LEU A 70 5.75 0.60 -3.18
C LEU A 70 6.07 -0.69 -3.96
N ASP A 71 5.21 -1.11 -4.88
CA ASP A 71 5.42 -2.30 -5.70
C ASP A 71 6.69 -2.20 -6.55
N ARG A 72 6.94 -1.04 -7.18
CA ARG A 72 8.19 -0.80 -7.94
C ARG A 72 9.44 -0.87 -7.06
N ARG A 73 9.35 -0.33 -5.84
CA ARG A 73 10.46 -0.39 -4.88
C ARG A 73 10.73 -1.82 -4.41
N LEU A 74 9.67 -2.60 -4.17
CA LEU A 74 9.79 -4.02 -3.83
C LEU A 74 10.38 -4.83 -4.97
N GLU A 75 9.95 -4.59 -6.22
CA GLU A 75 10.52 -5.23 -7.40
C GLU A 75 12.03 -4.94 -7.52
N HIS A 76 12.44 -3.68 -7.33
CA HIS A 76 13.85 -3.31 -7.33
C HIS A 76 14.66 -4.04 -6.25
N ILE A 77 14.15 -4.08 -5.01
CA ILE A 77 14.80 -4.78 -3.90
C ILE A 77 14.92 -6.28 -4.19
N ASN A 78 13.88 -6.90 -4.74
CA ASN A 78 13.90 -8.32 -5.12
C ASN A 78 14.96 -8.61 -6.17
N GLN A 79 15.11 -7.74 -7.17
CA GLN A 79 16.16 -7.88 -8.18
C GLN A 79 17.57 -7.77 -7.56
N VAL A 80 17.78 -6.82 -6.65
CA VAL A 80 19.06 -6.68 -5.92
C VAL A 80 19.33 -7.95 -5.10
N HIS A 81 18.35 -8.44 -4.36
CA HIS A 81 18.48 -9.65 -3.55
C HIS A 81 18.80 -10.88 -4.42
N PHE A 82 18.17 -11.01 -5.58
CA PHE A 82 18.45 -12.08 -6.54
C PHE A 82 19.91 -12.02 -7.02
N ASN A 83 20.38 -10.83 -7.44
CA ASN A 83 21.75 -10.64 -7.90
C ASN A 83 22.78 -10.98 -6.81
N LEU A 84 22.58 -10.47 -5.58
CA LEU A 84 23.47 -10.74 -4.45
C LEU A 84 23.49 -12.24 -4.09
N THR A 85 22.34 -12.93 -4.21
CA THR A 85 22.28 -14.37 -4.00
C THR A 85 23.09 -15.14 -5.04
N ALA A 86 23.04 -14.72 -6.31
CA ALA A 86 23.86 -15.30 -7.38
C ALA A 86 25.35 -15.05 -7.15
N GLU A 87 25.75 -13.81 -6.80
CA GLU A 87 27.14 -13.46 -6.46
C GLU A 87 27.67 -14.30 -5.29
N ARG A 88 26.86 -14.47 -4.24
CA ARG A 88 27.20 -15.36 -3.12
C ARG A 88 27.42 -16.80 -3.60
N GLY A 89 26.56 -17.31 -4.47
CA GLY A 89 26.73 -18.65 -5.05
C GLY A 89 28.05 -18.82 -5.79
N VAL A 90 28.43 -17.84 -6.61
CA VAL A 90 29.72 -17.82 -7.32
C VAL A 90 30.89 -17.78 -6.33
N ALA A 91 30.83 -16.94 -5.31
CA ALA A 91 31.88 -16.84 -4.29
C ALA A 91 32.08 -18.17 -3.55
N VAL A 92 30.98 -18.84 -3.16
CA VAL A 92 31.03 -20.18 -2.54
C VAL A 92 31.73 -21.17 -3.45
N LYS A 93 31.34 -21.24 -4.74
CA LYS A 93 31.96 -22.16 -5.69
C LYS A 93 33.45 -21.88 -5.90
N ARG A 94 33.85 -20.61 -5.91
CA ARG A 94 35.26 -20.22 -5.98
C ARG A 94 36.03 -20.70 -4.75
N ILE A 95 35.48 -20.52 -3.55
CA ILE A 95 36.11 -20.99 -2.30
C ILE A 95 36.28 -22.51 -2.33
N GLU A 96 35.23 -23.25 -2.70
CA GLU A 96 35.27 -24.71 -2.82
C GLU A 96 36.38 -25.17 -3.79
N GLY A 97 36.42 -24.59 -4.99
CA GLY A 97 37.43 -24.92 -5.99
C GLY A 97 38.86 -24.60 -5.54
N THR A 98 39.08 -23.41 -4.96
CA THR A 98 40.40 -23.03 -4.45
C THR A 98 40.85 -23.95 -3.31
N ARG A 99 39.97 -24.29 -2.37
CA ARG A 99 40.30 -25.24 -1.30
C ARG A 99 40.69 -26.61 -1.85
N GLY A 100 39.92 -27.15 -2.80
CA GLY A 100 40.25 -28.44 -3.41
C GLY A 100 41.63 -28.47 -4.07
N VAL A 101 42.04 -27.38 -4.73
CA VAL A 101 43.40 -27.26 -5.30
C VAL A 101 44.47 -27.21 -4.20
N LEU A 102 44.26 -26.41 -3.16
CA LEU A 102 45.21 -26.28 -2.05
C LEU A 102 45.38 -27.61 -1.31
N ASP A 103 44.29 -28.34 -1.06
CA ASP A 103 44.32 -29.67 -0.43
C ASP A 103 45.10 -30.67 -1.29
N THR A 104 44.90 -30.64 -2.61
CA THR A 104 45.63 -31.49 -3.56
C THR A 104 47.13 -31.19 -3.54
N LEU A 105 47.51 -29.90 -3.55
CA LEU A 105 48.91 -29.48 -3.47
C LEU A 105 49.57 -29.98 -2.19
N ALA A 106 48.91 -29.81 -1.04
CA ALA A 106 49.41 -30.27 0.25
C ALA A 106 49.65 -31.79 0.28
N GLN A 107 48.78 -32.58 -0.34
CA GLN A 107 48.96 -34.04 -0.46
C GLN A 107 50.17 -34.42 -1.31
N LEU A 108 50.37 -33.73 -2.44
CA LEU A 108 51.52 -33.98 -3.32
C LEU A 108 52.84 -33.60 -2.64
N GLU A 109 52.88 -32.48 -1.92
CA GLU A 109 54.05 -32.08 -1.14
C GLU A 109 54.38 -33.07 -0.01
N ALA A 110 53.36 -33.66 0.62
CA ALA A 110 53.54 -34.65 1.68
C ALA A 110 54.07 -35.99 1.18
N THR A 111 53.74 -36.38 -0.06
CA THR A 111 54.17 -37.64 -0.69
C THR A 111 55.52 -37.54 -1.38
N ALA A 112 56.01 -36.32 -1.65
CA ALA A 112 57.34 -36.06 -2.19
C ALA A 112 58.46 -36.03 -1.13
N ARG A 113 58.12 -36.18 0.15
CA ARG A 113 59.06 -36.29 1.28
C ARG A 113 59.24 -37.75 1.70
#